data_AF-A0A5J4NY61-F1
#
_entry.id   AF-A0A5J4NY61-F1
#
_cell.length_a   1.000
_cell.length_b   1.000
_cell.length_c   1.000
_cell.angle_alpha   90.00
_cell.angle_beta   90.00
_cell.angle_gamma   90.00
#
_symmetry.space_group_name_H-M   'P 1'
#
loop_
_entity.id
_entity.type
_entity.pdbx_description
1 polymer ?
#
loop_
_entity_poly.entity_id
_entity_poly.type
_entity_poly.pdbx_seq_one_letter_code
_entity_poly.pdbx_strand_id
1 'polypeptide(L)'
;MRCEMKLEEWFIEKAELIEEVDRQQAHSDHFQSTVDSSDWKDAHRAYVAKQYAQLRILESELKANHTRIEAVFQNAVNTVIQHPQLVDPVQIRLDELRSRWKGLQSLMQTRLEKMMKLHRGKKLVDCTAFMHLD
;
A
#
# COMPACT_ATOMS: atom_id res chain seq x y z
N MET A 1 -1.98 22.08 16.20
CA MET A 1 -1.05 22.26 15.07
C MET A 1 -0.32 20.94 14.88
N ARG A 2 -0.63 20.17 13.82
CA ARG A 2 0.11 18.95 13.51
C ARG A 2 1.31 19.40 12.70
N CYS A 3 2.53 19.23 13.24
CA CYS A 3 3.77 19.61 12.57
C CYS A 3 3.76 19.08 11.14
N GLU A 4 4.13 19.91 10.17
CA GLU A 4 4.37 19.47 8.79
C GLU A 4 5.51 18.45 8.81
N MET A 5 5.16 17.18 8.86
CA MET A 5 6.10 16.09 8.67
C MET A 5 6.62 16.14 7.24
N LYS A 6 7.93 15.90 7.03
CA LYS A 6 8.51 15.95 5.68
C LYS A 6 7.86 14.88 4.82
N LEU A 7 7.67 15.15 3.53
CA LEU A 7 7.03 14.21 2.60
C LEU A 7 7.69 12.83 2.60
N GLU A 8 9.01 12.79 2.79
CA GLU A 8 9.78 11.54 2.91
C GLU A 8 9.40 10.73 4.15
N GLU A 9 9.32 11.38 5.31
CA GLU A 9 8.91 10.75 6.58
C GLU A 9 7.47 10.25 6.47
N TRP A 10 6.60 11.01 5.78
CA TRP A 10 5.24 10.57 5.50
C TRP A 10 5.19 9.31 4.63
N PHE A 11 6.02 9.20 3.59
CA PHE A 11 6.08 7.96 2.81
C PHE A 11 6.51 6.76 3.64
N ILE A 12 7.50 6.95 4.53
CA ILE A 12 8.00 5.90 5.42
C ILE A 12 6.89 5.46 6.38
N GLU A 13 6.25 6.41 7.09
CA GLU A 13 5.15 6.11 8.02
C GLU A 13 4.03 5.31 7.32
N LYS A 14 3.65 5.71 6.09
CA LYS A 14 2.59 5.02 5.36
C LYS A 14 3.01 3.63 4.88
N ALA A 15 4.27 3.42 4.50
CA ALA A 15 4.77 2.10 4.18
C ALA A 15 4.75 1.18 5.41
N GLU A 16 5.23 1.66 6.56
CA GLU A 16 5.24 0.92 7.82
C GLU A 16 3.82 0.50 8.25
N LEU A 17 2.83 1.38 8.09
CA LEU A 17 1.43 1.05 8.39
C LEU A 17 0.88 -0.06 7.49
N ILE A 18 1.28 -0.11 6.21
CA ILE A 18 0.87 -1.18 5.30
C ILE A 18 1.57 -2.51 5.67
N GLU A 19 2.85 -2.45 6.02
CA GLU A 19 3.63 -3.63 6.42
C GLU A 19 3.21 -4.18 7.79
N GLU A 20 2.75 -3.32 8.71
CA GLU A 20 2.18 -3.75 9.98
C GLU A 20 0.95 -4.64 9.76
N VAL A 21 0.08 -4.31 8.80
CA VAL A 21 -1.06 -5.15 8.42
C VAL A 21 -0.58 -6.54 7.96
N ASP A 22 0.53 -6.64 7.24
CA ASP A 22 1.10 -7.94 6.84
C ASP A 22 1.65 -8.73 8.02
N ARG A 23 2.39 -8.07 8.92
CA ARG A 23 2.95 -8.72 10.10
C ARG A 23 1.83 -9.28 10.95
N GLN A 24 0.76 -8.53 11.17
CA GLN A 24 -0.40 -9.01 11.90
C GLN A 24 -1.09 -10.17 11.17
N GLN A 25 -1.20 -10.13 9.84
CA GLN A 25 -1.80 -11.21 9.06
C GLN A 25 -0.96 -12.50 9.16
N ALA A 26 0.36 -12.40 9.05
CA ALA A 26 1.26 -13.55 9.18
C ALA A 26 1.16 -14.21 10.56
N HIS A 27 1.00 -13.41 11.63
CA HIS A 27 0.77 -13.92 12.98
C HIS A 27 -0.60 -14.63 13.08
N SER A 28 -1.64 -14.11 12.42
CA SER A 28 -2.96 -14.76 12.38
C SER A 28 -2.93 -16.10 11.62
N ASP A 29 -2.26 -16.13 10.46
CA ASP A 29 -2.15 -17.35 9.64
C ASP A 29 -1.33 -18.45 10.34
N HIS A 30 -0.27 -18.08 11.08
CA HIS A 30 0.51 -19.03 11.87
C HIS A 30 -0.33 -19.69 12.98
N PHE A 31 -1.17 -18.91 13.66
CA PHE A 31 -2.07 -19.43 14.71
C PHE A 31 -3.20 -20.29 14.13
N GLN A 32 -3.69 -20.02 12.91
CA GLN A 32 -4.69 -20.86 12.25
C GLN A 32 -4.18 -22.30 12.02
N SER A 33 -2.88 -22.50 11.81
CA SER A 33 -2.30 -23.83 11.62
C SER A 33 -2.37 -24.72 12.86
N THR A 34 -2.63 -24.16 14.05
CA THR A 34 -2.64 -24.91 15.32
C THR A 34 -4.04 -25.19 15.87
N VAL A 35 -5.10 -24.55 15.33
CA VAL A 35 -6.47 -24.64 15.86
C VAL A 35 -7.50 -24.73 14.72
N ASP A 36 -8.14 -25.89 14.52
CA ASP A 36 -9.29 -26.06 13.60
C ASP A 36 -10.61 -26.11 14.40
N SER A 37 -11.05 -24.93 14.86
CA SER A 37 -12.35 -24.74 15.52
C SER A 37 -13.23 -23.79 14.71
N SER A 38 -14.55 -24.02 14.73
CA SER A 38 -15.54 -23.15 14.08
C SER A 38 -15.49 -21.71 14.62
N ASP A 39 -15.27 -21.54 15.93
CA ASP A 39 -15.18 -20.23 16.58
C ASP A 39 -13.98 -19.42 16.07
N TRP A 40 -12.89 -20.12 15.75
CA TRP A 40 -11.69 -19.50 15.20
C TRP A 40 -11.90 -18.99 13.77
N LYS A 41 -12.67 -19.70 12.94
CA LYS A 41 -12.98 -19.25 11.56
C LYS A 41 -13.78 -17.95 11.56
N ASP A 42 -14.68 -17.78 12.51
CA ASP A 42 -15.50 -16.57 12.63
C ASP A 42 -14.66 -15.38 13.13
N ALA A 43 -13.81 -15.61 14.13
CA ALA A 43 -12.84 -14.63 14.61
C ALA A 43 -11.85 -14.21 13.50
N HIS A 44 -11.37 -15.16 12.69
CA HIS A 44 -10.47 -14.88 11.58
C HIS A 44 -11.16 -14.05 10.48
N ARG A 45 -12.42 -14.36 10.13
CA ARG A 45 -13.19 -13.53 9.16
C ARG A 45 -13.38 -12.10 9.66
N ALA A 46 -13.71 -11.92 10.94
CA ALA A 46 -13.84 -10.59 11.54
C ALA A 46 -12.49 -9.83 11.54
N TYR A 47 -11.39 -10.53 11.83
CA TYR A 47 -10.04 -10.00 11.75
C TYR A 47 -9.68 -9.53 10.32
N VAL A 48 -9.88 -10.38 9.31
CA VAL A 48 -9.63 -10.05 7.89
C VAL A 48 -10.48 -8.85 7.45
N ALA A 49 -11.74 -8.77 7.85
CA ALA A 49 -12.61 -7.62 7.55
C ALA A 49 -12.08 -6.31 8.17
N LYS A 50 -11.57 -6.36 9.40
CA LYS A 50 -10.96 -5.20 10.07
C LYS A 50 -9.70 -4.73 9.33
N GLN A 51 -8.81 -5.65 8.94
CA GLN A 51 -7.59 -5.32 8.20
C GLN A 51 -7.92 -4.74 6.83
N TYR A 52 -8.90 -5.31 6.13
CA TYR A 52 -9.39 -4.77 4.86
C TYR A 52 -9.90 -3.34 5.00
N ALA A 53 -10.71 -3.06 6.03
CA ALA A 53 -11.20 -1.71 6.29
C ALA A 53 -10.07 -0.71 6.57
N GLN A 54 -9.05 -1.11 7.33
CA GLN A 54 -7.87 -0.27 7.59
C GLN A 54 -7.11 0.07 6.31
N LEU A 55 -6.85 -0.93 5.44
CA LEU A 55 -6.21 -0.69 4.15
C LEU A 55 -7.03 0.24 3.24
N ARG A 56 -8.36 0.14 3.28
CA ARG A 56 -9.26 1.05 2.53
C ARG A 56 -9.19 2.50 3.01
N ILE A 57 -9.04 2.71 4.31
CA ILE A 57 -8.83 4.05 4.88
C ILE A 57 -7.50 4.62 4.38
N LEU A 58 -6.42 3.85 4.49
CA LEU A 58 -5.10 4.25 4.01
C LEU A 58 -5.11 4.55 2.50
N GLU A 59 -5.78 3.72 1.68
CA GLU A 59 -5.94 3.98 0.24
C GLU A 59 -6.62 5.33 -0.03
N SER A 60 -7.66 5.66 0.74
CA SER A 60 -8.35 6.94 0.62
C SER A 60 -7.43 8.11 1.00
N GLU A 61 -6.61 7.95 2.06
CA GLU A 61 -5.61 8.95 2.43
C GLU A 61 -4.58 9.15 1.32
N LEU A 62 -4.07 8.07 0.71
CA LEU A 62 -3.14 8.16 -0.42
C LEU A 62 -3.78 8.91 -1.59
N LYS A 63 -5.02 8.59 -1.94
CA LYS A 63 -5.76 9.27 -3.03
C LYS A 63 -5.98 10.75 -2.73
N ALA A 64 -6.38 11.09 -1.51
CA ALA A 64 -6.59 12.48 -1.10
C ALA A 64 -5.30 13.30 -1.15
N ASN A 65 -4.15 12.67 -0.92
CA ASN A 65 -2.85 13.34 -0.97
C ASN A 65 -2.21 13.38 -2.36
N HIS A 66 -2.70 12.59 -3.32
CA HIS A 66 -2.09 12.43 -4.64
C HIS A 66 -1.86 13.76 -5.35
N THR A 67 -2.89 14.61 -5.45
CA THR A 67 -2.79 15.92 -6.11
C THR A 67 -1.74 16.82 -5.45
N ARG A 68 -1.66 16.80 -4.11
CA ARG A 68 -0.68 17.61 -3.37
C ARG A 68 0.75 17.13 -3.61
N ILE A 69 0.95 15.82 -3.68
CA ILE A 69 2.26 15.19 -3.97
C ILE A 69 2.70 15.52 -5.39
N GLU A 70 1.81 15.39 -6.37
CA GLU A 70 2.11 15.76 -7.76
C GLU A 70 2.42 17.26 -7.89
N ALA A 71 1.74 18.13 -7.13
CA ALA A 71 2.07 19.56 -7.11
C ALA A 71 3.48 19.82 -6.56
N VAL A 72 3.93 19.09 -5.53
CA VAL A 72 5.31 19.16 -5.04
C VAL A 72 6.31 18.76 -6.13
N PHE A 73 6.00 17.70 -6.90
CA PHE A 73 6.85 17.27 -8.01
C PHE A 73 6.92 18.33 -9.12
N GLN A 74 5.79 18.95 -9.48
CA GLN A 74 5.78 20.02 -10.48
C GLN A 74 6.54 21.26 -9.98
N ASN A 75 6.44 21.61 -8.70
CA ASN A 75 7.21 22.72 -8.13
C ASN A 75 8.72 22.47 -8.19
N ALA A 76 9.17 21.23 -7.99
CA ALA A 76 10.58 20.86 -8.16
C ALA A 76 11.04 21.03 -9.62
N VAL A 77 10.22 20.61 -10.59
CA VAL A 77 10.50 20.81 -12.03
C VAL A 77 10.56 22.31 -12.37
N ASN A 78 9.62 23.11 -11.87
CA ASN A 78 9.62 24.56 -12.09
C ASN A 78 10.85 25.25 -11.49
N THR A 79 11.30 24.79 -10.33
CA THR A 79 12.56 25.26 -9.71
C THR A 79 13.75 25.02 -10.64
N VAL A 80 13.82 23.84 -11.27
CA VAL A 80 14.88 23.51 -12.23
C VAL A 80 14.84 24.41 -13.47
N ILE A 81 13.64 24.71 -13.99
CA ILE A 81 13.47 25.62 -15.12
C ILE A 81 13.96 27.04 -14.77
N GLN A 82 13.67 27.52 -13.57
CA GLN A 82 14.08 28.85 -13.10
C GLN A 82 15.56 28.93 -12.70
N HIS A 83 16.13 27.81 -12.27
CA HIS A 83 17.50 27.70 -11.77
C HIS A 83 18.21 26.47 -12.36
N PRO A 84 18.65 26.53 -13.64
CA PRO A 84 19.26 25.40 -14.32
C PRO A 84 20.53 24.85 -13.64
N GLN A 85 21.22 25.65 -12.83
CA GLN A 85 22.37 25.19 -12.03
C GLN A 85 22.00 24.18 -10.93
N LEU A 86 20.70 24.03 -10.62
CA LEU A 86 20.19 23.10 -9.62
C LEU A 86 19.63 21.81 -10.23
N VAL A 87 19.74 21.60 -11.55
CA VAL A 87 19.21 20.41 -12.25
C VAL A 87 19.62 19.13 -11.53
N ASP A 88 20.92 18.87 -11.38
CA ASP A 88 21.42 17.61 -10.85
C ASP A 88 20.91 17.33 -9.42
N PRO A 89 21.10 18.21 -8.41
CA PRO A 89 20.65 17.92 -7.05
C PRO A 89 19.12 17.86 -6.92
N VAL A 90 18.37 18.65 -7.68
CA VAL A 90 16.91 18.63 -7.62
C VAL A 90 16.34 17.40 -8.32
N GLN A 91 16.89 17.03 -9.48
CA GLN A 91 16.44 15.88 -10.25
C GLN A 91 16.67 14.57 -9.50
N ILE A 92 17.85 14.39 -8.89
CA ILE A 92 18.15 13.21 -8.05
C ILE A 92 17.11 13.05 -6.94
N ARG A 93 16.84 14.12 -6.17
CA ARG A 93 15.86 14.08 -5.08
C ARG A 93 14.44 13.88 -5.58
N LEU A 94 14.08 14.48 -6.71
CA LEU A 94 12.76 14.30 -7.32
C LEU A 94 12.54 12.85 -7.77
N ASP A 95 13.55 12.21 -8.34
CA ASP A 95 13.49 10.82 -8.78
C ASP A 95 13.38 9.85 -7.59
N GLU A 96 14.11 10.10 -6.51
CA GLU A 96 13.97 9.37 -5.24
C GLU A 96 12.55 9.47 -4.68
N LEU A 97 12.00 10.68 -4.62
CA LEU A 97 10.64 10.92 -4.12
C LEU A 97 9.58 10.24 -5.00
N ARG A 98 9.71 10.32 -6.32
CA ARG A 98 8.82 9.64 -7.27
C ARG A 98 8.90 8.13 -7.13
N SER A 99 10.11 7.59 -6.96
CA SER A 99 10.33 6.16 -6.75
C SER A 99 9.64 5.69 -5.46
N ARG A 100 9.83 6.40 -4.35
CA ARG A 100 9.14 6.12 -3.07
C ARG A 100 7.62 6.20 -3.20
N TRP A 101 7.10 7.23 -3.87
CA TRP A 101 5.66 7.38 -4.08
C TRP A 101 5.07 6.22 -4.89
N LYS A 102 5.68 5.86 -6.03
CA LYS A 102 5.27 4.71 -6.84
C LYS A 102 5.37 3.40 -6.07
N GLY A 103 6.45 3.21 -5.32
CA GLY A 103 6.66 2.05 -4.46
C GLY A 103 5.53 1.90 -3.43
N LEU A 104 5.17 3.00 -2.76
CA LEU A 104 4.08 3.02 -1.78
C LEU A 104 2.72 2.69 -2.42
N GLN A 105 2.43 3.24 -3.60
CA GLN A 105 1.21 2.91 -4.35
C GLN A 105 1.15 1.44 -4.74
N SER A 106 2.25 0.89 -5.25
CA SER A 106 2.37 -0.53 -5.62
C SER A 106 2.20 -1.46 -4.41
N LEU A 107 2.84 -1.12 -3.29
CA LEU A 107 2.71 -1.84 -2.03
C LEU A 107 1.23 -1.87 -1.58
N MET A 108 0.57 -0.71 -1.54
CA MET A 108 -0.83 -0.59 -1.17
C MET A 108 -1.75 -1.44 -2.07
N GLN A 109 -1.58 -1.35 -3.40
CA GLN A 109 -2.38 -2.11 -4.37
C GLN A 109 -2.22 -3.61 -4.16
N THR A 110 -0.98 -4.09 -4.07
CA THR A 110 -0.66 -5.50 -3.83
C THR A 110 -1.33 -6.00 -2.55
N ARG A 111 -1.33 -5.20 -1.47
CA ARG A 111 -1.94 -5.58 -0.19
C ARG A 111 -3.46 -5.59 -0.23
N LEU A 112 -4.07 -4.58 -0.84
CA LEU A 112 -5.52 -4.55 -1.02
C LEU A 112 -6.01 -5.74 -1.82
N GLU A 113 -5.31 -6.12 -2.89
CA GLU A 113 -5.66 -7.29 -3.70
C GLU A 113 -5.58 -8.59 -2.89
N LYS A 114 -4.49 -8.79 -2.14
CA LYS A 114 -4.32 -9.94 -1.25
C LYS A 114 -5.45 -10.00 -0.21
N MET A 115 -5.70 -8.90 0.48
CA MET A 115 -6.69 -8.83 1.55
C MET A 115 -8.12 -8.97 1.02
N MET A 116 -8.41 -8.43 -0.16
CA MET A 116 -9.71 -8.60 -0.83
C MET A 116 -9.98 -10.07 -1.18
N LYS A 117 -8.97 -10.81 -1.63
CA LYS A 117 -9.08 -12.25 -1.90
C LYS A 117 -9.38 -13.04 -0.62
N LEU A 118 -8.75 -12.67 0.51
CA LEU A 118 -9.02 -13.28 1.82
C LEU A 118 -10.42 -12.92 2.32
N HIS A 119 -10.81 -11.64 2.26
CA HIS A 119 -12.11 -11.15 2.72
C HIS A 119 -13.29 -11.74 1.93
N ARG A 120 -13.12 -11.94 0.61
CA ARG A 120 -14.15 -12.58 -0.23
C ARG A 120 -14.20 -14.10 -0.07
N GLY A 121 -13.30 -14.68 0.73
CA GLY A 121 -13.20 -16.12 1.00
C GLY A 121 -12.96 -16.91 -0.29
N LYS A 122 -11.70 -17.10 -0.71
CA LYS A 122 -11.25 -17.96 -1.84
C LYS A 122 -12.40 -18.65 -2.61
N LYS A 123 -13.00 -17.92 -3.54
CA LYS A 123 -13.56 -18.48 -4.77
C LYS A 123 -12.81 -17.86 -5.94
N LEU A 124 -11.57 -18.31 -6.12
CA LEU A 124 -10.98 -18.43 -7.44
C LEU A 124 -10.73 -19.91 -7.60
N VAL A 125 -11.73 -20.57 -8.19
CA VAL A 125 -11.53 -21.83 -8.90
C VAL A 125 -10.38 -21.59 -9.86
N ASP A 126 -9.41 -22.51 -9.89
CA ASP A 126 -8.31 -22.51 -10.83
C ASP A 126 -8.80 -22.14 -12.24
N CYS A 127 -8.43 -20.95 -12.72
CA CYS A 127 -8.59 -20.59 -14.14
C CYS A 127 -7.45 -21.17 -14.99
N THR A 128 -6.73 -22.18 -14.51
CA THR A 128 -5.75 -22.93 -15.30
C THR A 128 -6.38 -24.07 -16.12
N ALA A 129 -7.72 -24.22 -16.10
CA ALA A 129 -8.43 -25.24 -16.89
C ALA A 129 -8.99 -24.75 -18.25
N PHE A 130 -8.64 -23.56 -18.72
CA PHE A 130 -9.00 -23.08 -20.07
C PHE A 130 -7.74 -22.78 -20.88
N MET A 131 -7.07 -23.84 -21.33
CA MET A 131 -6.27 -23.93 -22.55
C MET A 131 -5.67 -25.32 -22.54
N HIS A 132 -6.35 -26.27 -23.19
CA HIS A 132 -5.84 -27.41 -23.96
C HIS A 132 -7.08 -28.19 -24.42
N LEU A 133 -7.83 -27.57 -25.34
CA LEU A 133 -8.50 -28.30 -26.41
C LEU A 133 -7.65 -28.01 -27.64
N ASP A 134 -6.71 -28.91 -27.89
CA ASP A 134 -6.44 -29.55 -29.18
C ASP A 134 -5.55 -30.76 -28.95
#